data_AF-A0A0D0DV75-F1
#
_entry.id   AF-A0A0D0DV75-F1
#
_cell.length_a   1.000
_cell.length_b   1.000
_cell.length_c   1.000
_cell.angle_alpha   90.00
_cell.angle_beta   90.00
_cell.angle_gamma   90.00
#
_symmetry.space_group_name_H-M   'P 1'
#
loop_
_entity.id
_entity.type
_entity.pdbx_description
1 polymer ?
#
loop_
_entity_poly.entity_id
_entity_poly.type
_entity_poly.pdbx_seq_one_letter_code
_entity_poly.pdbx_strand_id
1 'polypeptide(L)'
;MGVYYSAPLLGPSLGPIIGGALTQALSWRAVFWFLVIWGGVIFVAFLFLFNDTFRKERSLAYQNILKRHVREHRFTQAAQNEERPASEKKMSEEGGGEQLTPKDIEAQPVVIPAVAIRDVKLSFADVNPFPPYLRILSRKNNVVILIPSGLLFAFSFSITYTCARTLALYYNYNALKTGLVLLSYGIGSIIGSVLGGRWSDRTLARLKAANGGVSFPEMRLESTKIAMWWLPLSVVGYAWVLQERVHISAICVMLFFAGFFSIWIYASTLAYVVDANTGRSSSAVAANGSFRGTAAFIAAEIAVPLQDAMGDGGLYTLWAGLMLFAELMILLVLYKGKQWREASIERERERS
;
A
#
# COMPACT_ATOMS: atom_id res chain seq x y z
N MET A 1 9.17 2.55 6.55
CA MET A 1 8.57 1.68 5.51
C MET A 1 9.58 0.81 4.77
N GLY A 2 10.71 1.35 4.28
CA GLY A 2 11.71 0.55 3.55
C GLY A 2 12.22 -0.70 4.29
N VAL A 3 12.58 -0.56 5.57
CA VAL A 3 13.01 -1.70 6.43
C VAL A 3 11.88 -2.71 6.68
N TYR A 4 10.61 -2.29 6.66
CA TYR A 4 9.49 -3.20 6.83
C TYR A 4 9.25 -4.03 5.56
N TYR A 5 9.43 -3.43 4.39
CA TYR A 5 9.21 -4.11 3.11
C TYR A 5 10.36 -5.02 2.69
N SER A 6 11.57 -4.86 3.23
CA SER A 6 12.69 -5.76 2.91
C SER A 6 12.41 -7.22 3.24
N ALA A 7 11.66 -7.51 4.30
CA ALA A 7 11.36 -8.89 4.71
C ALA A 7 10.38 -9.61 3.76
N PRO A 8 9.20 -9.05 3.39
CA PRO A 8 8.32 -9.68 2.40
C PRO A 8 8.96 -9.87 1.02
N LEU A 9 9.88 -8.99 0.62
CA LEU A 9 10.53 -9.05 -0.69
C LEU A 9 11.56 -10.18 -0.81
N LEU A 10 12.05 -10.70 0.32
CA LEU A 10 12.89 -11.89 0.33
C LEU A 10 12.10 -13.18 0.11
N GLY A 11 10.79 -13.18 0.36
CA GLY A 11 9.95 -14.37 0.26
C GLY A 11 10.05 -15.09 -1.09
N PRO A 12 9.84 -14.39 -2.22
CA PRO A 12 9.94 -14.99 -3.56
C PRO A 12 11.34 -15.52 -3.91
N SER A 13 12.40 -14.96 -3.32
CA SER A 13 13.78 -15.42 -3.55
C SER A 13 14.17 -16.58 -2.64
N LEU A 14 13.77 -16.54 -1.36
CA LEU A 14 14.07 -17.59 -0.38
C LEU A 14 13.22 -18.84 -0.58
N GLY A 15 11.99 -18.68 -1.07
CA GLY A 15 11.05 -19.78 -1.33
C GLY A 15 11.66 -20.90 -2.19
N PRO A 16 12.17 -20.59 -3.40
CA PRO A 16 12.84 -21.58 -4.25
C PRO A 16 14.11 -22.18 -3.64
N ILE A 17 14.86 -21.42 -2.84
CA ILE A 17 16.08 -21.92 -2.17
C ILE A 17 15.71 -22.96 -1.11
N ILE A 18 14.83 -22.60 -0.18
CA ILE A 18 14.40 -23.48 0.92
C ILE A 18 13.60 -24.66 0.36
N GLY A 19 12.65 -24.38 -0.53
CA GLY A 19 11.83 -25.41 -1.19
C GLY A 19 12.67 -26.35 -2.04
N GLY A 20 13.66 -25.83 -2.76
CA GLY A 20 14.60 -26.63 -3.55
C GLY A 20 15.49 -27.51 -2.67
N ALA A 21 16.06 -26.97 -1.59
CA ALA A 21 16.86 -27.72 -0.64
C ALA A 21 16.06 -28.85 0.04
N LEU A 22 14.83 -28.55 0.49
CA LEU A 22 13.93 -29.55 1.09
C LEU A 22 13.53 -30.64 0.10
N THR A 23 13.26 -30.27 -1.16
CA THR A 23 12.85 -31.24 -2.19
C THR A 23 14.02 -32.16 -2.59
N GLN A 24 15.25 -31.64 -2.60
CA GLN A 24 16.45 -32.42 -2.92
C GLN A 24 16.90 -33.33 -1.76
N ALA A 25 16.84 -32.85 -0.52
CA ALA A 25 17.31 -33.59 0.64
C ALA A 25 16.28 -34.62 1.16
N LEU A 26 14.99 -34.32 0.98
CA LEU A 26 13.89 -35.14 1.50
C LEU A 26 12.96 -35.53 0.36
N SER A 27 11.80 -34.89 0.27
CA SER A 27 10.79 -35.13 -0.76
C SER A 27 9.94 -33.87 -0.93
N TRP A 28 9.16 -33.80 -2.01
CA TRP A 28 8.24 -32.69 -2.24
C TRP A 28 7.23 -32.48 -1.09
N ARG A 29 6.91 -33.54 -0.33
CA ARG A 29 6.01 -33.49 0.84
C ARG A 29 6.63 -32.73 2.01
N ALA A 30 7.95 -32.72 2.13
CA ALA A 30 8.66 -32.02 3.19
C ALA A 30 8.46 -30.50 3.12
N VAL A 31 8.23 -29.96 1.92
CA VAL A 31 7.91 -28.53 1.73
C VAL A 31 6.61 -28.17 2.47
N PHE A 32 5.58 -29.01 2.38
CA PHE A 32 4.30 -28.78 3.08
C PHE A 32 4.45 -28.89 4.59
N TRP A 33 5.19 -29.90 5.09
CA TRP A 33 5.45 -30.03 6.53
C TRP A 33 6.25 -28.87 7.09
N PHE A 34 7.26 -28.39 6.35
CA PHE A 34 8.01 -27.21 6.73
C PHE A 34 7.11 -25.97 6.84
N LEU A 35 6.23 -25.74 5.87
CA LEU A 35 5.27 -24.61 5.91
C LEU A 35 4.31 -24.71 7.10
N VAL A 36 3.83 -25.91 7.44
CA VAL A 36 2.97 -26.15 8.61
C VAL A 36 3.71 -25.85 9.91
N ILE A 37 4.94 -26.36 10.07
CA ILE A 37 5.75 -26.11 11.26
C ILE A 37 6.06 -24.61 11.40
N TRP A 38 6.53 -23.98 10.32
CA TRP A 38 6.87 -22.56 10.31
C TRP A 38 5.65 -21.68 10.60
N GLY A 39 4.50 -21.97 9.98
CA GLY A 39 3.23 -21.30 10.26
C GLY A 39 2.77 -21.49 11.70
N GLY A 40 2.91 -22.70 12.26
CA GLY A 40 2.62 -22.99 13.66
C GLY A 40 3.52 -22.22 14.63
N VAL A 41 4.83 -22.13 14.35
CA VAL A 41 5.77 -21.33 15.15
C VAL A 41 5.38 -19.84 15.12
N ILE A 42 5.05 -19.29 13.95
CA ILE A 42 4.57 -17.90 13.85
C ILE A 42 3.28 -17.70 14.64
N PHE A 43 2.34 -18.64 14.55
CA PHE A 43 1.08 -18.58 15.29
C PHE A 43 1.30 -18.59 16.80
N VAL A 44 2.13 -19.51 17.30
CA VAL A 44 2.51 -19.59 18.72
C VAL A 44 3.23 -18.31 19.16
N ALA A 45 4.19 -17.82 18.39
CA ALA A 45 4.87 -16.56 18.66
C ALA A 45 3.89 -15.38 18.74
N PHE A 46 2.89 -15.34 17.86
CA PHE A 46 1.85 -14.32 17.89
C PHE A 46 0.96 -14.43 19.15
N LEU A 47 0.65 -15.63 19.63
CA LEU A 47 -0.12 -15.81 20.86
C LEU A 47 0.64 -15.35 22.13
N PHE A 48 1.96 -15.57 22.19
CA PHE A 48 2.73 -15.35 23.42
C PHE A 48 3.56 -14.05 23.43
N LEU A 49 4.04 -13.56 22.28
CA LEU A 49 4.92 -12.39 22.20
C LEU A 49 4.18 -11.10 21.80
N PHE A 50 3.02 -11.22 21.14
CA PHE A 50 2.24 -10.05 20.71
C PHE A 50 1.27 -9.62 21.81
N ASN A 51 1.72 -8.68 22.63
CA ASN A 51 0.80 -7.94 23.52
C ASN A 51 -0.05 -6.99 22.68
N ASP A 52 -1.37 -7.15 22.76
CA ASP A 52 -2.33 -6.44 21.93
C ASP A 52 -2.18 -4.91 22.11
N THR A 53 -1.62 -4.26 21.09
CA THR A 53 -1.40 -2.79 21.05
C THR A 53 -2.57 -2.08 20.33
N PHE A 54 -3.68 -2.77 20.07
CA PHE A 54 -4.82 -2.21 19.37
C PHE A 54 -5.54 -1.14 20.22
N ARG A 55 -5.22 0.13 19.98
CA ARG A 55 -5.97 1.26 20.55
C ARG A 55 -7.30 1.40 19.83
N LYS A 56 -8.39 0.92 20.45
CA LYS A 56 -9.77 1.05 19.97
C LYS A 56 -10.12 2.48 19.53
N GLU A 57 -9.60 3.48 20.23
CA GLU A 57 -9.82 4.92 19.99
C GLU A 57 -9.41 5.43 18.60
N ARG A 58 -8.46 4.77 17.91
CA ARG A 58 -8.03 5.15 16.54
C ARG A 58 -8.81 4.44 15.44
N SER A 59 -9.64 3.46 15.77
CA SER A 59 -10.42 2.75 14.75
C SER A 59 -11.46 3.70 14.15
N LEU A 60 -11.46 3.82 12.82
CA LEU A 60 -12.47 4.61 12.10
C LEU A 60 -13.90 4.12 12.38
N ALA A 61 -14.08 2.81 12.55
CA ALA A 61 -15.37 2.24 12.90
C ALA A 61 -15.82 2.73 14.29
N TYR A 62 -14.90 2.70 15.27
CA TYR A 62 -15.18 3.20 16.62
C TYR A 62 -15.49 4.70 16.63
N GLN A 63 -14.74 5.52 15.89
CA GLN A 63 -15.01 6.96 15.80
C GLN A 63 -16.33 7.28 15.09
N ASN A 64 -16.70 6.52 14.06
CA ASN A 64 -17.98 6.71 13.37
C ASN A 64 -19.15 6.37 14.28
N ILE A 65 -19.06 5.28 15.05
CA ILE A 65 -20.09 4.88 16.01
C ILE A 65 -20.17 5.87 17.16
N LEU A 66 -19.03 6.33 17.69
CA LEU A 66 -18.98 7.36 18.73
C LEU A 66 -19.64 8.65 18.25
N LYS A 67 -19.35 9.10 17.02
CA LYS A 67 -20.01 10.29 16.43
C LYS A 67 -21.50 10.09 16.24
N ARG A 68 -21.93 8.88 15.84
CA ARG A 68 -23.36 8.55 15.69
C ARG A 68 -24.08 8.57 17.04
N HIS A 69 -23.51 7.97 18.08
CA HIS A 69 -24.07 7.98 19.43
C HIS A 69 -24.10 9.38 20.05
N VAL A 70 -23.04 10.18 19.87
CA VAL A 70 -23.04 11.58 20.32
C VAL A 70 -24.12 12.40 19.61
N ARG A 71 -24.35 12.12 18.31
CA ARG A 71 -25.40 12.77 17.53
C ARG A 71 -26.79 12.34 18.00
N GLU A 72 -27.02 11.05 18.23
CA GLU A 72 -28.28 10.52 18.76
C GLU A 72 -28.57 11.08 20.16
N HIS A 73 -27.59 11.09 21.08
CA HIS A 73 -27.73 11.73 22.39
C HIS A 73 -28.02 13.24 22.32
N ARG A 74 -27.42 13.97 21.37
CA ARG A 74 -27.76 15.39 21.13
C ARG A 74 -29.22 15.55 20.71
N PHE A 75 -29.72 14.71 19.80
CA PHE A 75 -31.12 14.75 19.38
C PHE A 75 -32.09 14.39 20.50
N THR A 76 -31.77 13.37 21.32
CA THR A 76 -32.60 12.98 22.46
C THR A 76 -32.62 14.06 23.55
N GLN A 77 -31.49 14.71 23.84
CA GLN A 77 -31.44 15.84 24.79
C GLN A 77 -32.16 17.08 24.27
N ALA A 78 -32.07 17.38 22.97
CA ALA A 78 -32.80 18.48 22.35
C ALA A 78 -34.32 18.23 22.42
N ALA A 79 -34.78 17.01 22.10
CA ALA A 79 -36.19 16.63 22.21
C ALA A 79 -36.71 16.68 23.65
N GLN A 80 -35.92 16.22 24.63
CA GLN A 80 -36.28 16.31 26.06
C GLN A 80 -36.34 17.75 26.58
N ASN A 81 -35.53 18.67 26.04
CA ASN A 81 -35.59 20.10 26.38
C ASN A 81 -36.78 20.82 25.73
N GLU A 82 -37.31 20.30 24.62
CA GLU A 82 -38.55 20.81 24.01
C GLU A 82 -39.81 20.32 24.73
N GLU A 83 -39.80 19.10 25.29
CA GLU A 83 -40.94 18.52 26.03
C GLU A 83 -41.06 18.97 27.50
N ARG A 84 -40.10 19.76 28.03
CA ARG A 84 -40.24 20.33 29.38
C ARG A 84 -41.41 21.32 29.43
N PRO A 85 -42.35 21.18 30.39
CA PRO A 85 -43.52 22.03 30.48
C PRO A 85 -43.10 23.49 30.67
N ALA A 86 -43.80 24.43 30.02
CA ALA A 86 -43.52 25.87 30.00
C ALA A 86 -43.43 26.52 31.41
N SER A 87 -43.85 25.81 32.46
CA SER A 87 -43.71 26.22 33.86
C SER A 87 -42.27 26.18 34.37
N GLU A 88 -41.38 25.33 33.83
CA GLU A 88 -39.96 25.27 34.23
C GLU A 88 -39.09 26.28 33.46
N LYS A 89 -39.47 26.65 32.23
CA LYS A 89 -38.78 27.69 31.45
C LYS A 89 -38.82 29.06 32.16
N LYS A 90 -39.96 29.39 32.76
CA LYS A 90 -40.15 30.69 33.46
C LYS A 90 -39.33 30.86 34.74
N MET A 91 -38.91 29.78 35.40
CA MET A 91 -38.09 29.89 36.62
C MET A 91 -36.59 30.07 36.32
N SER A 92 -36.20 29.96 35.05
CA SER A 92 -34.81 30.06 34.58
C SER A 92 -34.53 31.35 33.80
N GLU A 93 -35.56 32.14 33.47
CA GLU A 93 -35.49 33.29 32.55
C GLU A 93 -35.30 34.66 33.22
N GLU A 94 -35.11 34.75 34.54
CA GLU A 94 -34.86 36.04 35.21
C GLU A 94 -33.39 36.53 35.15
N GLY A 95 -32.53 35.90 34.35
CA GLY A 95 -31.16 36.36 34.09
C GLY A 95 -30.89 36.58 32.60
N GLY A 96 -31.08 37.83 32.13
CA GLY A 96 -30.46 38.41 30.93
C GLY A 96 -30.40 37.54 29.68
N GLY A 97 -31.42 37.61 28.83
CA GLY A 97 -31.49 36.87 27.58
C GLY A 97 -30.49 37.34 26.53
N GLU A 98 -29.58 36.44 26.14
CA GLU A 98 -29.00 36.43 24.79
C GLU A 98 -29.55 35.17 24.08
N GLN A 99 -30.28 35.37 22.98
CA GLN A 99 -30.79 34.27 22.15
C GLN A 99 -29.61 33.57 21.47
N LEU A 100 -29.19 32.44 22.03
CA LEU A 100 -28.19 31.56 21.44
C LEU A 100 -28.69 31.03 20.10
N THR A 101 -27.97 31.36 19.02
CA THR A 101 -28.26 30.84 17.67
C THR A 101 -27.72 29.41 17.53
N PRO A 102 -28.21 28.60 16.56
CA PRO A 102 -27.74 27.23 16.36
C PRO A 102 -26.21 27.09 16.18
N LYS A 103 -25.54 28.16 15.74
CA LYS A 103 -24.08 28.23 15.60
C LYS A 103 -23.34 28.31 16.94
N ASP A 104 -23.96 28.86 17.98
CA ASP A 104 -23.34 29.04 19.30
C ASP A 104 -23.31 27.74 20.11
N ILE A 105 -24.23 26.82 19.82
CA ILE A 105 -24.27 25.45 20.38
C ILE A 105 -23.14 24.58 19.80
N GLU A 106 -22.67 24.88 18.59
CA GLU A 106 -21.54 24.17 17.97
C GLU A 106 -20.18 24.56 18.57
N ALA A 107 -20.09 25.71 19.24
CA ALA A 107 -18.83 26.30 19.71
C ALA A 107 -18.40 25.87 21.13
N GLN A 108 -19.25 25.20 21.91
CA GLN A 108 -18.89 24.80 23.27
C GLN A 108 -17.96 23.57 23.30
N PRO A 109 -16.82 23.62 24.03
CA PRO A 109 -15.92 22.49 24.15
C PRO A 109 -16.57 21.39 24.99
N VAL A 110 -16.74 20.22 24.37
CA VAL A 110 -17.40 19.06 24.97
C VAL A 110 -16.52 18.44 26.06
N VAL A 111 -16.93 18.56 27.33
CA VAL A 111 -16.44 17.67 28.39
C VAL A 111 -17.32 16.42 28.37
N ILE A 112 -16.90 15.41 27.61
CA ILE A 112 -17.60 14.11 27.56
C ILE A 112 -17.41 13.42 28.93
N PRO A 113 -18.48 13.06 29.67
CA PRO A 113 -18.33 12.24 30.87
C PRO A 113 -17.75 10.89 30.47
N ALA A 114 -16.62 10.52 31.08
CA ALA A 114 -15.86 9.29 30.78
C ALA A 114 -16.68 7.98 30.91
N VAL A 115 -17.88 8.05 31.50
CA VAL A 115 -18.76 6.91 31.77
C VAL A 115 -19.51 6.43 30.52
N ALA A 116 -19.83 7.31 29.56
CA ALA A 116 -20.56 6.93 28.33
C ALA A 116 -19.67 6.28 27.23
N ILE A 117 -18.36 6.18 27.47
CA ILE A 117 -17.36 5.68 26.50
C ILE A 117 -17.19 4.15 26.59
N ARG A 118 -17.72 3.49 27.64
CA ARG A 118 -17.34 2.11 27.97
C ARG A 118 -18.03 1.00 27.19
N ASP A 119 -19.18 1.22 26.53
CA ASP A 119 -19.97 0.12 25.95
C ASP A 119 -20.31 0.28 24.46
N VAL A 120 -19.36 0.71 23.63
CA VAL A 120 -19.52 0.61 22.16
C VAL A 120 -19.14 -0.81 21.69
N LYS A 121 -20.13 -1.69 21.57
CA LYS A 121 -19.97 -2.99 20.89
C LYS A 121 -19.97 -2.78 19.38
N LEU A 122 -18.84 -3.06 18.72
CA LEU A 122 -18.72 -3.07 17.27
C LEU A 122 -19.58 -4.20 16.70
N SER A 123 -20.53 -3.89 15.82
CA SER A 123 -21.24 -4.89 15.03
C SER A 123 -20.48 -5.16 13.72
N PHE A 124 -20.57 -6.40 13.20
CA PHE A 124 -20.05 -6.72 11.86
C PHE A 124 -20.67 -5.85 10.75
N ALA A 125 -21.90 -5.35 10.96
CA ALA A 125 -22.57 -4.44 10.06
C ALA A 125 -21.93 -3.04 9.99
N ASP A 126 -21.19 -2.62 11.04
CA ASP A 126 -20.49 -1.33 11.09
C ASP A 126 -19.12 -1.36 10.40
N VAL A 127 -18.60 -2.56 10.11
CA VAL A 127 -17.34 -2.79 9.40
C VAL A 127 -17.64 -3.03 7.91
N ASN A 128 -18.21 -2.03 7.24
CA ASN A 128 -18.39 -2.11 5.80
C ASN A 128 -17.12 -1.59 5.07
N PRO A 129 -16.33 -2.45 4.39
CA PRO A 129 -15.10 -2.04 3.72
C PRO A 129 -15.34 -1.29 2.40
N PHE A 130 -16.54 -1.42 1.81
CA PHE A 130 -16.82 -0.93 0.46
C PHE A 130 -16.95 0.60 0.36
N PRO A 131 -17.65 1.33 1.26
CA PRO A 131 -17.76 2.79 1.16
C PRO A 131 -16.42 3.53 1.27
N PRO A 132 -15.51 3.20 2.22
CA PRO A 132 -14.17 3.78 2.25
C PRO A 132 -13.37 3.48 0.98
N TYR A 133 -13.48 2.24 0.46
CA TYR A 133 -12.81 1.80 -0.76
C TYR A 133 -13.29 2.58 -2.00
N LEU A 134 -14.60 2.73 -2.20
CA LEU A 134 -15.16 3.48 -3.31
C LEU A 134 -14.81 4.97 -3.25
N ARG A 135 -14.73 5.56 -2.06
CA ARG A 135 -14.26 6.96 -1.90
C ARG A 135 -12.80 7.13 -2.31
N ILE A 136 -11.94 6.14 -2.02
CA ILE A 136 -10.54 6.17 -2.47
C ILE A 136 -10.48 6.13 -3.99
N LEU A 137 -11.28 5.27 -4.64
CA LEU A 137 -11.39 5.18 -6.09
C LEU A 137 -12.08 6.39 -6.74
N SER A 138 -12.87 7.14 -5.99
CA SER A 138 -13.50 8.37 -6.49
C SER A 138 -12.48 9.51 -6.68
N ARG A 139 -11.30 9.42 -6.05
CA ARG A 139 -10.24 10.43 -6.20
C ARG A 139 -9.34 10.09 -7.39
N LYS A 140 -9.28 11.01 -8.36
CA LYS A 140 -8.52 10.84 -9.61
C LYS A 140 -7.03 10.55 -9.35
N ASN A 141 -6.41 11.24 -8.38
CA ASN A 141 -5.00 11.03 -8.02
C ASN A 141 -4.73 9.59 -7.54
N ASN A 142 -5.64 9.02 -6.75
CA ASN A 142 -5.52 7.66 -6.25
C ASN A 142 -5.68 6.63 -7.38
N VAL A 143 -6.66 6.78 -8.27
CA VAL A 143 -6.83 5.82 -9.38
C VAL A 143 -5.61 5.81 -10.29
N VAL A 144 -5.09 6.98 -10.64
CA VAL A 144 -3.93 7.10 -11.52
C VAL A 144 -2.67 6.53 -10.87
N ILE A 145 -2.48 6.65 -9.55
CA ILE A 145 -1.30 6.10 -8.87
C ILE A 145 -1.42 4.59 -8.56
N LEU A 146 -2.63 4.06 -8.43
CA LEU A 146 -2.88 2.64 -8.18
C LEU A 146 -2.49 1.77 -9.40
N ILE A 147 -2.63 2.30 -10.62
CA ILE A 147 -2.25 1.59 -11.85
C ILE A 147 -0.74 1.28 -11.89
N PRO A 148 0.18 2.27 -11.75
CA PRO A 148 1.61 2.03 -11.63
C PRO A 148 1.98 1.06 -10.51
N SER A 149 1.32 1.17 -9.35
CA SER A 149 1.59 0.23 -8.26
C SER A 149 1.21 -1.20 -8.63
N GLY A 150 0.10 -1.38 -9.36
CA GLY A 150 -0.31 -2.68 -9.89
C GLY A 150 0.70 -3.24 -10.89
N LEU A 151 1.10 -2.42 -11.87
CA LEU A 151 2.05 -2.80 -12.91
C LEU A 151 3.43 -3.15 -12.36
N LEU A 152 3.97 -2.37 -11.41
CA LEU A 152 5.27 -2.67 -10.78
C LEU A 152 5.25 -4.00 -10.03
N PHE A 153 4.15 -4.29 -9.33
CA PHE A 153 4.00 -5.54 -8.60
C PHE A 153 3.78 -6.73 -9.54
N ALA A 154 3.00 -6.54 -10.61
CA ALA A 154 2.79 -7.52 -11.65
C ALA A 154 4.10 -7.87 -12.39
N PHE A 155 4.94 -6.86 -12.68
CA PHE A 155 6.28 -7.05 -13.22
C PHE A 155 7.15 -7.88 -12.27
N SER A 156 7.15 -7.57 -10.97
CA SER A 156 7.93 -8.30 -9.95
C SER A 156 7.58 -9.79 -9.88
N PHE A 157 6.30 -10.13 -9.97
CA PHE A 157 5.84 -11.52 -10.02
C PHE A 157 6.17 -12.19 -11.35
N SER A 158 5.91 -11.49 -12.46
CA SER A 158 6.19 -11.99 -13.81
C SER A 158 7.68 -12.31 -13.96
N ILE A 159 8.58 -11.38 -13.62
CA ILE A 159 10.02 -11.59 -13.77
C ILE A 159 10.53 -12.76 -12.95
N THR A 160 10.08 -12.91 -11.70
CA THR A 160 10.52 -14.00 -10.83
C THR A 160 10.07 -15.37 -11.37
N TYR A 161 8.83 -15.44 -11.84
CA TYR A 161 8.24 -16.68 -12.37
C TYR A 161 8.84 -17.09 -13.72
N THR A 162 8.88 -16.19 -14.71
CA THR A 162 9.38 -16.53 -16.05
C THR A 162 10.89 -16.71 -16.06
N CYS A 163 11.64 -16.00 -15.21
CA CYS A 163 13.07 -16.26 -15.01
C CYS A 163 13.33 -17.68 -14.52
N ALA A 164 12.55 -18.14 -13.52
CA ALA A 164 12.66 -19.50 -13.01
C ALA A 164 12.42 -20.54 -14.09
N ARG A 165 11.42 -20.30 -14.95
CA ARG A 165 11.10 -21.13 -16.10
C ARG A 165 12.23 -21.16 -17.13
N THR A 166 12.76 -20.00 -17.52
CA THR A 166 13.89 -19.91 -18.48
C THR A 166 15.13 -20.62 -17.96
N LEU A 167 15.48 -20.43 -16.69
CA LEU A 167 16.63 -21.10 -16.07
C LEU A 167 16.46 -22.63 -16.02
N ALA A 168 15.24 -23.11 -15.74
CA ALA A 168 14.96 -24.54 -15.75
C ALA A 168 15.02 -25.15 -17.17
N LEU A 169 14.39 -24.50 -18.16
CA LEU A 169 14.27 -25.04 -19.51
C LEU A 169 15.55 -24.93 -20.35
N TYR A 170 16.24 -23.79 -20.29
CA TYR A 170 17.37 -23.51 -21.18
C TYR A 170 18.74 -23.70 -20.53
N TYR A 171 18.86 -23.44 -19.23
CA TYR A 171 20.11 -23.63 -18.49
C TYR A 171 20.15 -24.96 -17.73
N ASN A 172 19.06 -25.75 -17.72
CA ASN A 172 18.93 -27.01 -16.99
C ASN A 172 19.21 -26.83 -15.47
N TYR A 173 18.79 -25.69 -14.91
CA TYR A 173 19.01 -25.40 -13.50
C TYR A 173 17.96 -26.09 -12.64
N ASN A 174 18.43 -26.74 -11.58
CA ASN A 174 17.54 -27.27 -10.54
C ASN A 174 17.01 -26.13 -9.66
N ALA A 175 15.99 -26.42 -8.85
CA ALA A 175 15.34 -25.43 -7.99
C ALA A 175 16.31 -24.63 -7.10
N LEU A 176 17.36 -25.27 -6.58
CA LEU A 176 18.37 -24.62 -5.74
C LEU A 176 19.21 -23.62 -6.53
N LYS A 177 19.74 -24.01 -7.69
CA LYS A 177 20.49 -23.10 -8.57
C LYS A 177 19.62 -21.95 -9.08
N THR A 178 18.36 -22.23 -9.42
CA THR A 178 17.38 -21.20 -9.81
C THR A 178 17.14 -20.21 -8.67
N GLY A 179 16.96 -20.70 -7.44
CA GLY A 179 16.81 -19.87 -6.25
C GLY A 179 18.02 -18.97 -5.99
N LEU A 180 19.24 -19.48 -6.20
CA LEU A 180 20.46 -18.68 -6.07
C LEU A 180 20.53 -17.52 -7.08
N VAL A 181 20.08 -17.72 -8.32
CA VAL A 181 20.02 -16.64 -9.32
C VAL A 181 18.95 -15.61 -8.92
N LEU A 182 17.76 -16.06 -8.53
CA LEU A 182 16.66 -15.21 -8.07
C LEU A 182 16.96 -14.46 -6.77
N LEU A 183 17.93 -14.91 -5.99
CA LEU A 183 18.43 -14.18 -4.83
C LEU A 183 19.00 -12.81 -5.23
N SER A 184 19.59 -12.69 -6.43
CA SER A 184 20.07 -11.40 -6.96
C SER A 184 18.96 -10.36 -7.04
N TYR A 185 17.76 -10.77 -7.50
CA TYR A 185 16.58 -9.91 -7.54
C TYR A 185 16.11 -9.51 -6.14
N GLY A 186 16.10 -10.45 -5.19
CA GLY A 186 15.74 -10.20 -3.79
C GLY A 186 16.69 -9.23 -3.10
N ILE A 187 18.01 -9.42 -3.27
CA ILE A 187 19.04 -8.52 -2.72
C ILE A 187 18.91 -7.12 -3.33
N GLY A 188 18.76 -7.02 -4.66
CA GLY A 188 18.50 -5.76 -5.33
C GLY A 188 17.26 -5.06 -4.76
N SER A 189 16.19 -5.83 -4.52
CA SER A 189 14.93 -5.33 -3.95
C SER A 189 15.07 -4.85 -2.49
N ILE A 190 15.91 -5.49 -1.67
CA ILE A 190 16.18 -5.00 -0.31
C ILE A 190 16.93 -3.68 -0.34
N ILE A 191 18.03 -3.63 -1.10
CA ILE A 191 18.89 -2.46 -1.16
C ILE A 191 18.10 -1.29 -1.76
N GLY A 192 17.32 -1.55 -2.80
CA GLY A 192 16.43 -0.55 -3.41
C GLY A 192 15.36 -0.03 -2.45
N SER A 193 14.78 -0.90 -1.61
CA SER A 193 13.77 -0.47 -0.63
C SER A 193 14.37 0.39 0.49
N VAL A 194 15.56 0.01 0.99
CA VAL A 194 16.26 0.76 2.04
C VAL A 194 16.78 2.09 1.51
N LEU A 195 17.50 2.08 0.38
CA LEU A 195 18.04 3.30 -0.22
C LEU A 195 16.93 4.20 -0.74
N GLY A 196 15.95 3.66 -1.46
CA GLY A 196 14.82 4.41 -1.99
C GLY A 196 13.94 5.01 -0.91
N GLY A 197 13.66 4.27 0.16
CA GLY A 197 12.94 4.80 1.32
C GLY A 197 13.68 5.94 2.01
N ARG A 198 14.98 5.77 2.30
CA ARG A 198 15.80 6.83 2.93
C ARG A 198 15.97 8.04 2.01
N TRP A 199 16.10 7.82 0.70
CA TRP A 199 16.18 8.89 -0.28
C TRP A 199 14.86 9.67 -0.35
N SER A 200 13.73 8.97 -0.39
CA SER A 200 12.39 9.58 -0.33
C SER A 200 12.22 10.48 0.89
N ASP A 201 12.59 9.99 2.08
CA ASP A 201 12.48 10.76 3.32
C ASP A 201 13.42 11.99 3.33
N ARG A 202 14.65 11.86 2.80
CA ARG A 202 15.58 12.99 2.65
C ARG A 202 15.06 14.04 1.67
N THR A 203 14.58 13.61 0.51
CA THR A 203 14.00 14.50 -0.50
C THR A 203 12.79 15.23 0.06
N LEU A 204 11.92 14.52 0.80
CA LEU A 204 10.79 15.12 1.48
C LEU A 204 11.22 16.17 2.51
N ALA A 205 12.22 15.88 3.35
CA ALA A 205 12.74 16.82 4.33
C ALA A 205 13.31 18.09 3.66
N ARG A 206 14.07 17.92 2.57
CA ARG A 206 14.63 19.02 1.78
C ARG A 206 13.54 19.90 1.16
N LEU A 207 12.54 19.29 0.52
CA LEU A 207 11.44 20.01 -0.12
C LEU A 207 10.54 20.68 0.90
N LYS A 208 10.31 20.05 2.06
CA LYS A 208 9.58 20.65 3.17
C LYS A 208 10.29 21.90 3.70
N ALA A 209 11.61 21.86 3.86
CA ALA A 209 12.40 23.01 4.28
C ALA A 209 12.36 24.15 3.24
N ALA A 210 12.47 23.82 1.94
CA ALA A 210 12.37 24.79 0.86
C ALA A 210 10.98 25.44 0.74
N ASN A 211 9.93 24.75 1.18
CA ASN A 211 8.54 25.19 1.06
C ASN A 211 7.99 25.78 2.37
N GLY A 212 8.86 26.40 3.19
CA GLY A 212 8.46 27.08 4.43
C GLY A 212 7.86 26.16 5.50
N GLY A 213 8.16 24.87 5.47
CA GLY A 213 7.64 23.87 6.41
C GLY A 213 6.37 23.15 5.97
N VAL A 214 5.75 23.54 4.85
CA VAL A 214 4.52 22.91 4.34
C VAL A 214 4.85 21.66 3.53
N SER A 215 4.34 20.50 3.97
CA SER A 215 4.56 19.20 3.33
C SER A 215 3.37 18.79 2.48
N PHE A 216 3.62 18.46 1.20
CA PHE A 216 2.62 17.85 0.33
C PHE A 216 2.99 16.40 0.02
N PRO A 217 2.05 15.44 -0.01
CA PRO A 217 2.32 14.04 -0.34
C PRO A 217 3.08 13.87 -1.67
N GLU A 218 2.78 14.71 -2.66
CA GLU A 218 3.39 14.67 -4.00
C GLU A 218 4.92 14.84 -3.97
N MET A 219 5.47 15.52 -2.94
CA MET A 219 6.92 15.69 -2.76
C MET A 219 7.67 14.35 -2.63
N ARG A 220 7.00 13.26 -2.24
CA ARG A 220 7.61 11.92 -2.19
C ARG A 220 7.88 11.35 -3.59
N LEU A 221 7.06 11.68 -4.57
CA LEU A 221 7.20 11.18 -5.94
C LEU A 221 8.38 11.84 -6.67
N GLU A 222 8.88 13.00 -6.20
CA GLU A 222 10.12 13.59 -6.72
C GLU A 222 11.33 12.64 -6.59
N SER A 223 11.34 11.83 -5.53
CA SER A 223 12.41 10.87 -5.27
C SER A 223 12.48 9.71 -6.28
N THR A 224 11.42 9.48 -7.07
CA THR A 224 11.37 8.37 -8.03
C THR A 224 11.99 8.71 -9.36
N LYS A 225 12.14 10.00 -9.71
CA LYS A 225 12.68 10.45 -11.00
C LYS A 225 14.02 9.82 -11.37
N ILE A 226 14.89 9.61 -10.39
CA ILE A 226 16.19 8.96 -10.61
C ILE A 226 15.99 7.51 -11.03
N ALA A 227 15.17 6.75 -10.30
CA ALA A 227 14.93 5.35 -10.59
C ALA A 227 14.16 5.13 -11.91
N MET A 228 13.28 6.06 -12.29
CA MET A 228 12.51 6.02 -13.55
C MET A 228 13.41 6.01 -14.79
N TRP A 229 14.52 6.74 -14.78
CA TRP A 229 15.44 6.72 -15.92
C TRP A 229 16.15 5.37 -16.09
N TRP A 230 16.43 4.68 -14.99
CA TRP A 230 17.24 3.46 -15.00
C TRP A 230 16.41 2.17 -15.07
N LEU A 231 15.16 2.18 -14.60
CA LEU A 231 14.32 0.99 -14.59
C LEU A 231 14.12 0.42 -16.01
N PRO A 232 13.63 1.18 -17.01
CA PRO A 232 13.39 0.64 -18.36
C PRO A 232 14.68 0.10 -18.99
N LEU A 233 15.80 0.79 -18.79
CA LEU A 233 17.11 0.36 -19.29
C LEU A 233 17.53 -0.99 -18.68
N SER A 234 17.31 -1.17 -17.38
CA SER A 234 17.61 -2.44 -16.70
C SER A 234 16.70 -3.58 -17.19
N VAL A 235 15.42 -3.29 -17.48
CA VAL A 235 14.46 -4.29 -17.98
C VAL A 235 14.79 -4.71 -19.42
N VAL A 236 15.14 -3.76 -20.29
CA VAL A 236 15.57 -4.05 -21.66
C VAL A 236 16.91 -4.80 -21.64
N GLY A 237 17.86 -4.38 -20.81
CA GLY A 237 19.12 -5.09 -20.62
C GLY A 237 18.90 -6.54 -20.19
N TYR A 238 17.99 -6.76 -19.24
CA TYR A 238 17.58 -8.09 -18.82
C TYR A 238 16.93 -8.91 -19.96
N ALA A 239 16.05 -8.29 -20.75
CA ALA A 239 15.35 -8.92 -21.89
C ALA A 239 16.32 -9.60 -22.86
N TRP A 240 17.32 -8.84 -23.32
CA TRP A 240 18.24 -9.29 -24.36
C TRP A 240 19.33 -10.21 -23.81
N VAL A 241 19.78 -9.99 -22.57
CA VAL A 241 20.71 -10.91 -21.91
C VAL A 241 20.09 -12.31 -21.74
N LEU A 242 18.79 -12.40 -21.44
CA LEU A 242 18.07 -13.68 -21.41
C LEU A 242 17.89 -14.29 -22.80
N GLN A 243 17.48 -13.48 -23.78
CA GLN A 243 17.20 -13.94 -25.14
C GLN A 243 18.45 -14.52 -25.82
N GLU A 244 19.59 -13.84 -25.69
CA GLU A 244 20.88 -14.25 -26.25
C GLU A 244 21.56 -15.37 -25.44
N ARG A 245 20.91 -15.85 -24.38
CA ARG A 245 21.40 -16.94 -23.51
C ARG A 245 22.82 -16.69 -22.99
N VAL A 246 23.08 -15.45 -22.58
CA VAL A 246 24.39 -15.00 -22.09
C VAL A 246 24.75 -15.71 -20.78
N HIS A 247 26.02 -15.62 -20.37
CA HIS A 247 26.48 -16.12 -19.08
C HIS A 247 25.63 -15.58 -17.90
N ILE A 248 25.40 -16.45 -16.92
CA ILE A 248 24.44 -16.24 -15.82
C ILE A 248 24.81 -15.08 -14.91
N SER A 249 26.09 -14.71 -14.84
CA SER A 249 26.53 -13.51 -14.13
C SER A 249 25.87 -12.24 -14.68
N ALA A 250 25.71 -12.13 -16.00
CA ALA A 250 25.02 -10.99 -16.62
C ALA A 250 23.53 -10.97 -16.24
N ILE A 251 22.89 -12.15 -16.20
CA ILE A 251 21.50 -12.30 -15.74
C ILE A 251 21.36 -11.83 -14.29
N CYS A 252 22.28 -12.22 -13.40
CA CYS A 252 22.26 -11.82 -12.00
C CYS A 252 22.39 -10.30 -11.82
N VAL A 253 23.30 -9.67 -12.58
CA VAL A 253 23.49 -8.21 -12.55
C VAL A 253 22.25 -7.48 -13.03
N MET A 254 21.64 -7.92 -14.13
CA MET A 254 20.42 -7.31 -14.66
C MET A 254 19.21 -7.52 -13.75
N LEU A 255 19.05 -8.71 -13.16
CA LEU A 255 18.02 -8.99 -12.14
C LEU A 255 18.17 -8.10 -10.91
N PHE A 256 19.40 -7.89 -10.45
CA PHE A 256 19.69 -7.02 -9.33
C PHE A 256 19.19 -5.59 -9.61
N PHE A 257 19.56 -5.01 -10.76
CA PHE A 257 19.15 -3.65 -11.10
C PHE A 257 17.63 -3.55 -11.36
N ALA A 258 17.04 -4.53 -12.03
CA ALA A 258 15.59 -4.57 -12.26
C ALA A 258 14.81 -4.58 -10.92
N GLY A 259 15.23 -5.41 -9.96
CA GLY A 259 14.65 -5.43 -8.61
C GLY A 259 14.89 -4.13 -7.85
N PHE A 260 16.12 -3.60 -7.93
CA PHE A 260 16.54 -2.38 -7.25
C PHE A 260 15.74 -1.13 -7.66
N PHE A 261 15.60 -0.87 -8.96
CA PHE A 261 14.87 0.30 -9.43
C PHE A 261 13.35 0.12 -9.31
N SER A 262 12.84 -1.08 -9.58
CA SER A 262 11.40 -1.38 -9.48
C SER A 262 10.88 -1.15 -8.06
N ILE A 263 11.60 -1.68 -7.06
CA ILE A 263 11.17 -1.51 -5.67
C ILE A 263 11.35 -0.09 -5.15
N TRP A 264 12.35 0.63 -5.63
CA TRP A 264 12.59 2.01 -5.22
C TRP A 264 11.37 2.85 -5.58
N ILE A 265 10.91 2.75 -6.84
CA ILE A 265 9.71 3.44 -7.30
C ILE A 265 8.51 3.01 -6.46
N TYR A 266 8.33 1.69 -6.26
CA TYR A 266 7.23 1.16 -5.47
C TYR A 266 7.18 1.70 -4.02
N ALA A 267 8.33 1.74 -3.33
CA ALA A 267 8.40 2.20 -1.94
C ALA A 267 7.95 3.66 -1.80
N SER A 268 8.35 4.52 -2.74
CA SER A 268 7.93 5.92 -2.78
C SER A 268 6.46 6.09 -3.16
N THR A 269 5.97 5.31 -4.12
CA THR A 269 4.56 5.33 -4.54
C THR A 269 3.64 4.88 -3.40
N LEU A 270 4.01 3.83 -2.66
CA LEU A 270 3.23 3.38 -1.51
C LEU A 270 3.19 4.44 -0.40
N ALA A 271 4.31 5.10 -0.12
CA ALA A 271 4.36 6.19 0.84
C ALA A 271 3.46 7.36 0.42
N TYR A 272 3.41 7.68 -0.88
CA TYR A 272 2.44 8.64 -1.43
C TYR A 272 0.99 8.21 -1.19
N VAL A 273 0.63 6.96 -1.48
CA VAL A 273 -0.76 6.45 -1.28
C VAL A 273 -1.19 6.58 0.18
N VAL A 274 -0.29 6.30 1.12
CA VAL A 274 -0.54 6.43 2.57
C VAL A 274 -0.72 7.89 2.97
N ASP A 275 0.17 8.77 2.52
CA ASP A 275 0.19 10.20 2.89
C ASP A 275 -0.92 11.01 2.19
N ALA A 276 -1.33 10.63 0.98
CA ALA A 276 -2.42 11.27 0.25
C ALA A 276 -3.81 10.96 0.84
N ASN A 277 -3.90 9.92 1.67
CA ASN A 277 -5.14 9.43 2.26
C ASN A 277 -5.09 9.44 3.79
N THR A 278 -4.62 10.55 4.38
CA THR A 278 -4.60 10.75 5.84
C THR A 278 -5.99 10.52 6.45
N GLY A 279 -6.03 9.78 7.56
CA GLY A 279 -7.28 9.35 8.19
C GLY A 279 -8.01 8.20 7.50
N ARG A 280 -7.59 7.75 6.31
CA ARG A 280 -8.12 6.54 5.62
C ARG A 280 -6.99 5.65 5.06
N SER A 281 -5.81 5.73 5.65
CA SER A 281 -4.59 5.08 5.13
C SER A 281 -4.70 3.56 5.06
N SER A 282 -5.41 2.92 6.01
CA SER A 282 -5.63 1.47 5.99
C SER A 282 -6.44 1.03 4.77
N SER A 283 -7.53 1.73 4.46
CA SER A 283 -8.35 1.47 3.28
C SER A 283 -7.59 1.77 1.99
N ALA A 284 -6.72 2.78 1.98
CA ALA A 284 -5.88 3.10 0.82
C ALA A 284 -4.84 2.00 0.55
N VAL A 285 -4.21 1.47 1.60
CA VAL A 285 -3.30 0.32 1.50
C VAL A 285 -4.04 -0.95 1.07
N ALA A 286 -5.28 -1.16 1.54
CA ALA A 286 -6.11 -2.26 1.10
C ALA A 286 -6.45 -2.15 -0.40
N ALA A 287 -6.85 -0.96 -0.86
CA ALA A 287 -7.09 -0.71 -2.28
C ALA A 287 -5.85 -0.95 -3.13
N ASN A 288 -4.70 -0.48 -2.65
CA ASN A 288 -3.41 -0.77 -3.27
C ASN A 288 -3.10 -2.27 -3.30
N GLY A 289 -3.47 -3.01 -2.26
CA GLY A 289 -3.38 -4.47 -2.23
C GLY A 289 -4.22 -5.14 -3.31
N SER A 290 -5.50 -4.75 -3.44
CA SER A 290 -6.41 -5.31 -4.43
C SER A 290 -5.92 -5.09 -5.86
N PHE A 291 -5.51 -3.87 -6.21
CA PHE A 291 -4.99 -3.57 -7.55
C PHE A 291 -3.72 -4.35 -7.88
N ARG A 292 -2.80 -4.47 -6.90
CA ARG A 292 -1.59 -5.28 -7.04
C ARG A 292 -1.89 -6.76 -7.22
N GLY A 293 -2.79 -7.30 -6.41
CA GLY A 293 -3.19 -8.71 -6.49
C GLY A 293 -3.79 -9.05 -7.85
N THR A 294 -4.75 -8.24 -8.32
CA THR A 294 -5.38 -8.43 -9.63
C THR A 294 -4.39 -8.31 -10.78
N ALA A 295 -3.53 -7.29 -10.76
CA ALA A 295 -2.53 -7.10 -11.81
C ALA A 295 -1.50 -8.24 -11.83
N ALA A 296 -1.03 -8.70 -10.66
CA ALA A 296 -0.12 -9.83 -10.57
C ALA A 296 -0.76 -11.16 -11.01
N PHE A 297 -2.03 -11.37 -10.69
CA PHE A 297 -2.80 -12.53 -11.17
C PHE A 297 -2.87 -12.54 -12.70
N ILE A 298 -3.31 -11.43 -13.31
CA ILE A 298 -3.40 -11.32 -14.77
C ILE A 298 -2.03 -11.54 -15.42
N ALA A 299 -1.00 -10.88 -14.90
CA ALA A 299 0.35 -10.99 -15.44
C ALA A 299 0.93 -12.41 -15.32
N ALA A 300 0.69 -13.11 -14.21
CA ALA A 300 1.15 -14.48 -14.02
C ALA A 300 0.46 -15.45 -14.99
N GLU A 301 -0.85 -15.29 -15.22
CA GLU A 301 -1.62 -16.15 -16.12
C GLU A 301 -1.18 -15.98 -17.58
N ILE A 302 -1.01 -14.73 -18.03
CA ILE A 302 -0.60 -14.46 -19.42
C ILE A 302 0.91 -14.64 -19.65
N ALA A 303 1.72 -14.76 -18.58
CA ALA A 303 3.17 -14.80 -18.70
C ALA A 303 3.68 -15.96 -19.56
N VAL A 304 3.16 -17.18 -19.37
CA VAL A 304 3.60 -18.36 -20.12
C VAL A 304 3.24 -18.26 -21.60
N PRO A 305 1.97 -18.03 -21.99
CA PRO A 305 1.61 -17.89 -23.40
C PRO A 305 2.39 -16.77 -24.10
N LEU A 306 2.60 -15.65 -23.40
CA LEU A 306 3.30 -14.50 -23.95
C LEU A 306 4.80 -14.78 -24.13
N GLN A 307 5.42 -15.47 -23.16
CA GLN A 307 6.80 -15.93 -23.24
C GLN A 307 7.00 -16.94 -24.38
N ASP A 308 6.04 -17.83 -24.60
CA ASP A 308 6.11 -18.84 -25.68
C ASP A 308 5.91 -18.22 -27.07
N ALA A 309 5.07 -17.18 -27.18
CA ALA A 309 4.82 -16.49 -28.44
C ALA A 309 5.94 -15.52 -28.86
N MET A 310 6.52 -14.78 -27.91
CA MET A 310 7.45 -13.67 -28.19
C MET A 310 8.88 -13.90 -27.71
N GLY A 311 9.13 -14.99 -26.96
CA GLY A 311 10.38 -15.20 -26.26
C GLY A 311 10.59 -14.25 -25.07
N ASP A 312 11.72 -14.41 -24.38
CA ASP A 312 12.08 -13.57 -23.25
C ASP A 312 12.35 -12.12 -23.67
N GLY A 313 13.06 -11.93 -24.80
CA GLY A 313 13.38 -10.61 -25.32
C GLY A 313 12.13 -9.78 -25.62
N GLY A 314 11.14 -10.38 -26.30
CA GLY A 314 9.89 -9.71 -26.61
C GLY A 314 9.06 -9.41 -25.36
N LEU A 315 8.90 -10.40 -24.46
CA LEU A 315 8.13 -10.26 -23.22
C LEU A 315 8.64 -9.08 -22.36
N TYR A 316 9.95 -8.99 -22.15
CA TYR A 316 10.51 -7.94 -21.29
C TYR A 316 10.64 -6.59 -21.99
N THR A 317 10.74 -6.56 -23.32
CA THR A 317 10.61 -5.31 -24.07
C THR A 317 9.20 -4.73 -23.95
N LEU A 318 8.16 -5.59 -23.99
CA LEU A 318 6.79 -5.16 -23.69
C LEU A 318 6.67 -4.62 -22.26
N TRP A 319 7.24 -5.33 -21.27
CA TRP A 319 7.28 -4.85 -19.89
C TRP A 319 7.99 -3.51 -19.75
N ALA A 320 9.08 -3.27 -20.47
CA ALA A 320 9.76 -1.97 -20.47
C ALA A 320 8.83 -0.85 -20.96
N GLY A 321 8.02 -1.09 -22.01
CA GLY A 321 6.99 -0.16 -22.45
C GLY A 321 5.89 0.07 -21.39
N LEU A 322 5.44 -0.98 -20.71
CA LEU A 322 4.48 -0.87 -19.60
C LEU A 322 5.07 -0.12 -18.40
N MET A 323 6.38 -0.26 -18.13
CA MET A 323 7.07 0.50 -17.09
C MET A 323 7.13 1.98 -17.47
N LEU A 324 7.50 2.34 -18.70
CA LEU A 324 7.47 3.73 -19.17
C LEU A 324 6.06 4.34 -19.05
N PHE A 325 5.02 3.58 -19.37
CA PHE A 325 3.64 4.01 -19.17
C PHE A 325 3.31 4.23 -17.69
N ALA A 326 3.70 3.31 -16.81
CA ALA A 326 3.54 3.44 -15.36
C ALA A 326 4.27 4.68 -14.83
N GLU A 327 5.48 4.95 -15.30
CA GLU A 327 6.28 6.11 -14.92
C GLU A 327 5.64 7.42 -15.38
N LEU A 328 5.11 7.46 -16.60
CA LEU A 328 4.36 8.61 -17.11
C LEU A 328 3.12 8.92 -16.25
N MET A 329 2.41 7.90 -15.77
CA MET A 329 1.29 8.08 -14.85
C MET A 329 1.73 8.62 -13.48
N ILE A 330 2.89 8.18 -12.97
CA ILE A 330 3.45 8.75 -11.73
C ILE A 330 3.83 10.22 -11.94
N LEU A 331 4.46 10.56 -13.08
CA LEU A 331 4.79 11.94 -13.43
C LEU A 331 3.53 12.82 -13.60
N LEU A 332 2.46 12.26 -14.15
CA LEU A 332 1.17 12.92 -14.25
C LEU A 332 0.58 13.26 -12.86
N VAL A 333 0.69 12.33 -11.91
CA VAL A 333 0.29 12.57 -10.50
C VAL A 333 1.22 13.58 -9.84
N LEU A 334 2.51 13.58 -10.16
CA LEU A 334 3.44 14.59 -9.65
C LEU A 334 3.06 16.01 -10.14
N TYR A 335 2.65 16.15 -11.41
CA TYR A 335 2.29 17.44 -11.98
C TYR A 335 0.87 17.92 -11.59
N LYS A 336 -0.14 17.05 -11.69
CA LYS A 336 -1.56 17.40 -11.45
C LYS A 336 -2.14 16.90 -10.13
N GLY A 337 -1.41 16.08 -9.38
CA GLY A 337 -1.93 15.40 -8.18
C GLY A 337 -2.40 16.36 -7.10
N LYS A 338 -1.67 17.46 -6.87
CA LYS A 338 -2.07 18.49 -5.92
C LYS A 338 -3.42 19.10 -6.27
N GLN A 339 -3.59 19.54 -7.52
CA GLN A 339 -4.83 20.13 -8.02
C GLN A 339 -6.01 19.14 -7.93
N TRP A 340 -5.79 17.89 -8.33
CA TRP A 340 -6.84 16.86 -8.25
C TRP A 340 -7.24 16.52 -6.82
N ARG A 341 -6.27 16.54 -5.88
CA ARG A 341 -6.51 16.29 -4.47
C ARG A 341 -7.28 17.43 -3.84
N GLU A 342 -6.88 18.67 -4.06
CA GLU A 342 -7.59 19.87 -3.59
C GLU A 342 -9.02 19.91 -4.11
N ALA A 343 -9.22 19.74 -5.43
CA ALA A 343 -10.56 19.69 -6.03
C ALA A 343 -11.41 18.49 -5.55
N SER A 344 -10.80 17.41 -5.08
CA SER A 344 -11.54 16.29 -4.47
C SER A 344 -11.95 16.58 -3.03
N ILE A 345 -11.08 17.25 -2.26
CA ILE A 345 -11.36 17.64 -0.87
C ILE A 345 -12.46 18.70 -0.84
N GLU A 346 -12.43 19.65 -1.76
CA GLU A 346 -13.44 20.69 -1.89
C GLU A 346 -14.82 20.09 -2.22
N ARG A 347 -14.90 19.18 -3.19
CA ARG A 347 -16.13 18.42 -3.49
C ARG A 347 -16.62 17.55 -2.34
N GLU A 348 -15.72 17.05 -1.49
CA GLU A 348 -16.10 16.30 -0.27
C GLU A 348 -16.67 17.24 0.81
N ARG A 349 -16.17 18.48 0.91
CA ARG A 349 -16.71 19.51 1.81
C ARG A 349 -18.08 20.00 1.36
N GLU A 350 -18.30 20.21 0.07
CA GLU A 350 -19.60 20.65 -0.48
C GLU A 350 -20.72 19.61 -0.32
N ARG A 351 -20.37 18.33 -0.16
CA ARG A 351 -21.32 17.21 0.02
C ARG A 351 -21.60 16.85 1.48
N SER A 352 -20.83 17.39 2.42
CA SER A 352 -20.97 17.12 3.86
C SER A 352 -21.78 18.21 4.52
#